data_AF-A0A9X8VIQ4-F1
#
_entry.id   AF-A0A9X8VIQ4-F1
#
_cell.length_a   1.000
_cell.length_b   1.000
_cell.length_c   1.000
_cell.angle_alpha   90.00
_cell.angle_beta   90.00
_cell.angle_gamma   90.00
#
_symmetry.space_group_name_H-M   'P 1'
#
loop_
_entity.id
_entity.type
_entity.pdbx_description
1 polymer ?
#
loop_
_entity_poly.entity_id
_entity_poly.type
_entity_poly.pdbx_seq_one_letter_code
_entity_poly.pdbx_strand_id
1 'polypeptide(L)'
;WFSLPKGSAGARPDVKRELSVLVRPQVLSALLTTVLGAGAMFTLYTYISPVLQHITDATPLFVTSMLVLIGVGFSIGNYLGGKLADRSESATLKGFLLLLV
;
A
#
# COMPACT_ATOMS: atom_id res chain seq x y z
N TRP A 1 11.94 -35.25 13.92
CA TRP A 1 12.10 -35.86 12.57
C TRP A 1 10.87 -36.68 12.11
N PHE A 2 9.88 -36.97 12.96
CA PHE A 2 8.75 -37.88 12.63
C PHE A 2 7.40 -37.20 12.29
N SER A 3 7.38 -35.87 12.07
CA SER A 3 6.12 -35.09 11.96
C SER A 3 5.95 -34.33 10.64
N LEU A 4 6.79 -34.58 9.64
CA LEU A 4 6.60 -33.99 8.31
C LEU A 4 5.72 -34.92 7.47
N PRO A 5 4.51 -34.52 7.06
CA PRO A 5 3.75 -35.28 6.08
C PRO A 5 4.62 -35.43 4.82
N LYS A 6 4.70 -36.65 4.28
CA LYS A 6 5.40 -36.91 3.02
C LYS A 6 4.71 -36.06 1.95
N GLY A 7 5.31 -34.91 1.62
CA GLY A 7 4.78 -34.01 0.61
C GLY A 7 4.57 -34.82 -0.66
N SER A 8 3.32 -34.88 -1.13
CA SER A 8 3.02 -35.35 -2.48
C SER A 8 3.96 -34.62 -3.42
N ALA A 9 4.71 -35.33 -4.28
CA ALA A 9 5.49 -34.71 -5.33
C ALA A 9 4.55 -33.75 -6.08
N GLY A 10 4.75 -32.45 -5.86
CA GLY A 10 3.81 -31.43 -6.29
C GLY A 10 3.54 -31.61 -7.78
N ALA A 11 2.27 -31.70 -8.15
CA ALA A 11 1.87 -31.68 -9.55
C ALA A 11 2.56 -30.46 -10.20
N ARG A 12 3.21 -30.66 -11.36
CA ARG A 12 3.90 -29.57 -12.07
C ARG A 12 2.96 -28.36 -12.14
N PRO A 13 3.34 -27.20 -11.56
CA PRO A 13 2.49 -26.03 -11.58
C PRO A 13 2.18 -25.67 -13.04
N ASP A 14 0.89 -25.57 -13.36
CA ASP A 14 0.47 -25.09 -14.67
C ASP A 14 0.62 -23.56 -14.67
N VAL A 15 1.81 -23.11 -15.07
CA VAL A 15 2.21 -21.70 -15.07
C VAL A 15 1.20 -20.82 -15.83
N LYS A 16 0.56 -21.35 -16.89
CA LYS A 16 -0.45 -20.61 -17.65
C LYS A 16 -1.71 -20.38 -16.83
N ARG A 17 -2.11 -21.38 -16.04
CA ARG A 17 -3.27 -21.30 -15.16
C ARG A 17 -3.03 -20.35 -14.00
N GLU A 18 -1.82 -20.32 -13.42
CA GLU A 18 -1.46 -19.36 -12.37
C GLU A 18 -1.38 -17.93 -12.90
N LEU A 19 -0.76 -17.70 -14.05
CA LEU A 19 -0.73 -16.37 -14.69
C LEU A 19 -2.14 -15.86 -15.04
N SER A 20 -3.06 -16.74 -15.42
CA SER A 20 -4.45 -16.37 -15.70
C SER A 20 -5.19 -15.84 -14.46
N VAL A 21 -4.77 -16.21 -13.24
CA VAL A 21 -5.34 -15.67 -12.00
C VAL A 21 -5.04 -14.17 -11.85
N LEU A 22 -3.88 -13.71 -12.32
CA LEU A 22 -3.49 -12.29 -12.25
C LEU A 22 -4.40 -11.39 -13.12
N VAL A 23 -4.97 -11.95 -14.18
CA VAL A 23 -5.85 -11.23 -15.12
C VAL A 23 -7.30 -11.20 -14.63
N ARG A 24 -7.61 -11.83 -13.49
CA ARG A 24 -8.96 -11.76 -12.91
C ARG A 24 -9.28 -10.31 -12.51
N PRO A 25 -10.49 -9.81 -12.79
CA PRO A 25 -10.85 -8.40 -12.53
C PRO A 25 -10.72 -8.02 -11.05
N GLN A 26 -10.94 -8.95 -10.12
CA GLN A 26 -10.76 -8.75 -8.68
C GLN A 26 -9.29 -8.58 -8.28
N VAL A 27 -8.38 -9.27 -8.96
CA VAL A 27 -6.94 -9.16 -8.71
C VAL A 27 -6.41 -7.88 -9.36
N LEU A 28 -6.86 -7.58 -10.58
CA LEU A 28 -6.52 -6.34 -11.27
C LEU A 28 -6.96 -5.10 -10.48
N SER A 29 -8.16 -5.10 -9.88
CA SER A 29 -8.59 -3.97 -9.05
C SER A 29 -7.72 -3.81 -7.80
N ALA A 30 -7.37 -4.90 -7.11
CA ALA A 30 -6.46 -4.86 -5.97
C ALA A 30 -5.06 -4.33 -6.36
N LEU A 31 -4.52 -4.80 -7.49
CA LEU A 31 -3.25 -4.31 -8.03
C LEU A 31 -3.34 -2.83 -8.40
N LEU A 32 -4.42 -2.40 -9.05
CA LEU A 32 -4.64 -1.00 -9.43
C LEU A 32 -4.69 -0.10 -8.19
N THR A 33 -5.41 -0.49 -7.14
CA THR A 33 -5.44 0.28 -5.89
C THR A 33 -4.05 0.39 -5.25
N THR A 34 -3.27 -0.69 -5.30
CA THR A 34 -1.88 -0.69 -4.81
C THR A 34 -1.01 0.26 -5.62
N VAL A 35 -1.10 0.20 -6.95
CA VAL A 35 -0.33 1.06 -7.87
C VAL A 35 -0.70 2.52 -7.70
N LEU A 36 -1.99 2.84 -7.60
CA LEU A 36 -2.47 4.21 -7.37
C LEU A 36 -1.99 4.76 -6.02
N GLY A 37 -2.08 3.94 -4.96
CA GLY A 37 -1.59 4.33 -3.64
C GLY A 37 -0.08 4.58 -3.63
N ALA A 38 0.69 3.66 -4.22
CA ALA A 38 2.14 3.81 -4.35
C ALA A 38 2.52 5.01 -5.22
N GLY A 39 1.81 5.25 -6.33
CA GLY A 39 2.02 6.37 -7.23
C GLY A 39 1.76 7.71 -6.55
N ALA A 40 0.62 7.85 -5.85
CA ALA A 40 0.30 9.05 -5.09
C ALA A 40 1.39 9.37 -4.04
N MET A 41 1.88 8.35 -3.35
CA MET A 41 2.94 8.52 -2.35
C MET A 41 4.27 8.93 -2.95
N PHE A 42 4.63 8.34 -4.09
CA PHE A 42 5.82 8.69 -4.85
C PHE A 42 5.76 10.15 -5.33
N THR A 43 4.63 10.58 -5.88
CA THR A 43 4.42 11.97 -6.31
C THR A 43 4.55 12.93 -5.13
N LEU A 44 3.92 12.63 -3.99
CA LEU A 44 4.00 13.46 -2.79
C LEU A 44 5.46 13.65 -2.34
N TYR A 45 6.24 12.57 -2.19
CA TYR A 45 7.63 12.67 -1.75
C TYR A 45 8.54 13.37 -2.77
N THR A 46 8.31 13.14 -4.06
CA THR A 46 9.13 13.74 -5.13
C THR A 46 8.90 15.24 -5.23
N TYR A 47 7.65 15.68 -5.10
CA TYR A 47 7.27 17.06 -5.42
C TYR A 47 7.00 17.94 -4.21
N ILE A 48 6.94 17.41 -2.98
CA ILE A 48 6.65 18.24 -1.81
C ILE A 48 7.60 19.43 -1.65
N SER A 49 8.91 19.18 -1.76
CA SER A 49 9.93 20.21 -1.59
C SER A 49 9.87 21.28 -2.69
N PRO A 50 9.90 20.93 -3.99
CA PRO A 50 9.82 21.95 -5.05
C PRO A 50 8.47 22.67 -5.07
N VAL A 51 7.35 22.01 -4.74
CA VAL A 51 6.04 22.67 -4.66
C VAL A 51 6.01 23.72 -3.54
N LEU A 52 6.50 23.38 -2.35
CA LEU A 52 6.55 24.32 -1.23
C LEU A 52 7.50 25.49 -1.50
N GLN A 53 8.65 25.23 -2.11
CA GLN A 53 9.64 26.27 -2.40
C GLN A 53 9.22 27.18 -3.55
N HIS A 54 8.72 26.64 -4.66
CA HIS A 54 8.42 27.43 -5.86
C HIS A 54 7.03 28.08 -5.86
N ILE A 55 6.04 27.49 -5.17
CA ILE A 55 4.67 28.03 -5.17
C ILE A 55 4.42 28.88 -3.92
N THR A 56 5.05 28.52 -2.79
CA THR A 56 4.77 29.15 -1.49
C THR A 56 5.90 30.05 -0.99
N ASP A 57 7.02 30.15 -1.72
CA ASP A 57 8.28 30.76 -1.26
C ASP A 57 8.66 30.30 0.16
N ALA A 58 8.41 29.01 0.44
CA ALA A 58 8.59 28.46 1.77
C ALA A 58 10.07 28.50 2.19
N THR A 59 10.33 28.99 3.40
CA THR A 59 11.65 28.87 4.01
C THR A 59 12.02 27.41 4.25
N PRO A 60 13.33 27.06 4.26
CA PRO A 60 13.79 25.69 4.48
C PRO A 60 13.20 25.05 5.75
N LEU A 61 13.04 25.85 6.81
CA LEU A 61 12.46 25.40 8.08
C LEU A 61 11.00 24.96 7.94
N PHE A 62 10.22 25.62 7.08
CA PHE A 62 8.82 25.27 6.82
C PHE A 62 8.69 23.96 6.03
N VAL A 63 9.61 23.72 5.09
CA VAL A 63 9.69 22.43 4.37
C VAL A 63 10.00 21.30 5.36
N THR A 64 10.96 21.52 6.26
CA THR A 64 11.29 20.54 7.30
C THR A 64 10.11 20.26 8.23
N SER A 65 9.37 21.27 8.67
CA SER A 65 8.21 21.06 9.56
C SER A 65 7.08 20.29 8.86
N MET A 66 6.84 20.53 7.58
CA MET A 66 5.90 19.74 6.77
C MET A 66 6.32 18.28 6.64
N LEU A 67 7.61 18.00 6.41
CA LEU A 67 8.14 16.63 6.37
C LEU A 67 7.96 15.92 7.71
N VAL A 68 8.15 16.62 8.83
CA VAL A 68 7.89 16.08 10.18
C VAL A 68 6.41 15.74 10.34
N LEU A 69 5.50 16.65 9.95
CA LEU A 69 4.05 16.41 10.00
C LEU A 69 3.65 15.18 9.17
N ILE A 70 4.24 15.01 7.99
CA ILE A 70 4.03 13.81 7.17
C ILE A 70 4.53 12.56 7.89
N GLY A 71 5.73 12.60 8.49
CA GLY A 71 6.26 11.48 9.26
C GLY A 71 5.33 11.08 10.42
N VAL A 72 4.82 12.05 11.17
CA VAL A 72 3.86 11.81 12.27
C VAL A 72 2.56 11.23 11.72
N GLY A 73 2.03 11.78 10.63
CA GLY A 73 0.85 11.24 9.94
C GLY A 73 1.05 9.79 9.50
N PHE A 74 2.23 9.45 8.99
CA PHE A 74 2.61 8.09 8.64
C PHE A 74 2.63 7.13 9.83
N SER A 75 3.22 7.55 10.95
CA SER A 75 3.25 6.74 12.16
C SER A 75 1.84 6.45 12.68
N ILE A 76 0.99 7.48 12.75
CA ILE A 76 -0.39 7.34 13.18
C ILE A 76 -1.17 6.44 12.21
N GLY A 77 -1.01 6.68 10.90
CA GLY A 77 -1.67 5.90 9.84
C GLY A 77 -1.28 4.42 9.88
N ASN A 78 0.00 4.09 10.03
CA ASN A 78 0.46 2.70 10.15
C ASN A 78 -0.06 2.03 11.42
N TYR A 79 -0.05 2.74 12.56
CA TYR A 79 -0.57 2.21 13.81
C TYR A 79 -2.07 1.91 13.72
N LEU A 80 -2.86 2.86 13.20
CA LEU A 80 -4.30 2.68 13.02
C LEU A 80 -4.59 1.61 11.96
N GLY A 81 -3.83 1.58 10.86
CA GLY A 81 -3.96 0.60 9.78
C GLY A 81 -3.72 -0.83 10.28
N GLY A 82 -2.63 -1.05 11.04
CA GLY A 82 -2.35 -2.35 11.66
C GLY A 82 -3.44 -2.75 12.66
N LYS A 83 -3.85 -1.82 13.53
CA LYS A 83 -4.90 -2.07 14.53
C LYS A 83 -6.27 -2.38 13.91
N LEU A 84 -6.59 -1.77 12.78
CA LEU A 84 -7.83 -2.03 12.04
C LEU A 84 -7.75 -3.37 11.29
N ALA A 85 -6.61 -3.67 10.65
CA ALA A 85 -6.36 -4.95 9.98
C ALA A 85 -6.48 -6.13 10.95
N ASP A 86 -5.92 -6.01 12.16
CA ASP A 86 -6.00 -7.03 13.22
C ASP A 86 -7.44 -7.26 13.72
N ARG A 87 -8.33 -6.29 13.57
CA ARG A 87 -9.72 -6.39 14.06
C ARG A 87 -10.65 -7.06 13.06
N SER A 88 -10.47 -6.79 11.77
CA SER A 88 -11.20 -7.45 10.69
C SER A 88 -10.57 -7.08 9.34
N GLU A 89 -9.89 -8.05 8.71
CA GLU A 89 -9.38 -7.90 7.34
C GLU A 89 -10.51 -7.50 6.37
N SER A 90 -11.70 -8.10 6.52
CA SER A 90 -12.85 -7.85 5.64
C SER A 90 -13.50 -6.47 5.84
N ALA A 91 -13.49 -5.91 7.05
CA ALA A 91 -14.00 -4.56 7.30
C ALA A 91 -12.98 -3.47 6.90
N THR A 92 -11.69 -3.74 7.09
CA THR A 92 -10.61 -2.83 6.71
C THR A 92 -10.49 -2.72 5.19
N LEU A 93 -10.61 -3.84 4.46
CA LEU A 93 -10.65 -3.81 2.99
C LEU A 93 -11.86 -3.00 2.48
N LYS A 94 -13.06 -3.21 3.06
CA LYS A 94 -14.26 -2.45 2.68
C LYS A 94 -14.13 -0.96 3.01
N GLY A 95 -13.56 -0.62 4.15
CA GLY A 95 -13.35 0.78 4.55
C GLY A 95 -12.34 1.50 3.66
N PHE A 96 -11.22 0.85 3.32
CA PHE A 96 -10.22 1.40 2.41
C PHE A 96 -10.78 1.61 0.99
N LEU A 97 -11.53 0.64 0.47
CA LEU A 97 -12.20 0.74 -0.82
C LEU A 97 -13.29 1.82 -0.86
N LEU A 98 -14.03 2.04 0.24
CA LEU A 98 -15.04 3.11 0.36
C LEU A 98 -14.45 4.52 0.46
N LEU A 99 -13.23 4.65 0.98
CA LEU A 99 -12.54 5.95 1.10
C LEU A 99 -11.81 6.34 -0.20
N LEU A 100 -11.55 5.35 -1.05
CA LEU A 100 -10.82 5.50 -2.31
C LEU A 100 -11.74 5.76 -3.51
N VAL A 101 -13.03 5.43 -3.39
CA VAL A 101 -14.12 5.78 -4.33
C VAL A 101 -14.81 7.05 -3.87
#